data_AF-A0A381VXA3-F1
#
_entry.id   AF-A0A381VXA3-F1
#
_cell.length_a   1.000
_cell.length_b   1.000
_cell.length_c   1.000
_cell.angle_alpha   90.00
_cell.angle_beta   90.00
_cell.angle_gamma   90.00
#
_symmetry.space_group_name_H-M   'P 1'
#
loop_
_entity.id
_entity.type
_entity.pdbx_description
1 polymer ?
#
loop_
_entity_poly.entity_id
_entity_poly.type
_entity_poly.pdbx_seq_one_letter_code
_entity_poly.pdbx_strand_id
1 'polypeptide(L)'
;MTSANHVSGTDRIAEVAEIEDWKGDQIIVNLQGDCPLMPPENIDQVASLLFKNPDAGIATLATKIIDPEEINDPNVVKVDFDSRGRAISFRRKIGHSVDHQTCLWRHIGIYAYTTTALKKFSQHPRTEFEIEARLEQLRAFDLKMKIIIEEAVIPPGPDVDTEQDLNVVRSILGTN
;
A
#
# COMPACT_ATOMS: atom_id res chain seq x y z
N MET A 1 4.69 -20.97 -9.50
CA MET A 1 3.88 -20.63 -8.30
C MET A 1 4.83 -20.53 -7.13
N THR A 2 4.68 -19.48 -6.31
CA THR A 2 5.46 -19.27 -5.08
C THR A 2 5.10 -20.28 -4.00
N SER A 3 5.96 -20.44 -3.01
CA SER A 3 5.76 -21.33 -1.85
C SER A 3 4.44 -21.06 -1.13
N ALA A 4 3.79 -22.15 -0.68
CA ALA A 4 2.57 -22.08 0.12
C ALA A 4 2.82 -21.67 1.59
N ASN A 5 4.08 -21.62 2.03
CA ASN A 5 4.45 -21.28 3.41
C ASN A 5 4.59 -19.76 3.64
N HIS A 6 4.41 -18.94 2.60
CA HIS A 6 4.50 -17.49 2.72
C HIS A 6 3.33 -16.92 3.50
N VAL A 7 3.65 -16.10 4.48
CA VAL A 7 2.67 -15.47 5.40
C VAL A 7 2.24 -14.08 4.96
N SER A 8 2.93 -13.47 3.99
CA SER A 8 2.59 -12.15 3.44
C SER A 8 2.66 -12.09 1.92
N GLY A 9 2.02 -11.08 1.33
CA GLY A 9 2.15 -10.78 -0.11
C GLY A 9 3.59 -10.41 -0.48
N THR A 10 4.29 -9.72 0.42
CA THR A 10 5.65 -9.24 0.19
C THR A 10 6.67 -10.39 0.14
N ASP A 11 6.49 -11.45 0.92
CA ASP A 11 7.36 -12.64 0.89
C ASP A 11 7.26 -13.40 -0.45
N ARG A 12 6.04 -13.47 -1.02
CA ARG A 12 5.82 -14.09 -2.34
C ARG A 12 6.57 -13.35 -3.43
N ILE A 13 6.57 -12.01 -3.40
CA ILE A 13 7.26 -11.20 -4.42
C ILE A 13 8.77 -11.29 -4.24
N ALA A 14 9.26 -11.36 -3.00
CA ALA A 14 10.68 -11.57 -2.74
C ALA A 14 11.17 -12.91 -3.31
N GLU A 15 10.39 -13.99 -3.18
CA GLU A 15 10.71 -15.28 -3.81
C GLU A 15 10.77 -15.16 -5.34
N VAL A 16 9.80 -14.48 -5.96
CA VAL A 16 9.82 -14.26 -7.43
C VAL A 16 11.07 -13.48 -7.84
N ALA A 17 11.41 -12.41 -7.12
CA ALA A 17 12.60 -11.62 -7.41
C ALA A 17 13.90 -12.43 -7.28
N GLU A 18 13.96 -13.39 -6.34
CA GLU A 18 15.09 -14.31 -6.20
C GLU A 18 15.16 -15.35 -7.32
N ILE A 19 14.01 -15.93 -7.72
CA ILE A 19 13.93 -16.89 -8.84
C ILE A 19 14.35 -16.25 -10.16
N GLU A 20 13.91 -15.02 -10.41
CA GLU A 20 14.16 -14.29 -11.65
C GLU A 20 15.52 -13.55 -11.66
N ASP A 21 16.32 -13.66 -10.59
CA ASP A 21 17.64 -13.01 -10.39
C ASP A 21 17.61 -11.48 -10.64
N TRP A 22 16.53 -10.83 -10.20
CA TRP A 22 16.36 -9.39 -10.36
C TRP A 22 17.39 -8.61 -9.52
N LYS A 23 18.05 -7.62 -10.14
CA LYS A 23 19.18 -6.86 -9.57
C LYS A 23 18.71 -5.70 -8.69
N GLY A 24 19.60 -5.26 -7.79
CA GLY A 24 19.34 -4.43 -6.61
C GLY A 24 18.62 -3.08 -6.82
N ASP A 25 18.58 -2.59 -8.06
CA ASP A 25 18.02 -1.30 -8.46
C ASP A 25 16.72 -1.41 -9.27
N GLN A 26 16.27 -2.62 -9.62
CA GLN A 26 15.00 -2.81 -10.31
C GLN A 26 13.82 -2.45 -9.40
N ILE A 27 12.81 -1.82 -10.00
CA ILE A 27 11.57 -1.45 -9.34
C ILE A 27 10.53 -2.54 -9.62
N ILE A 28 9.91 -3.03 -8.56
CA ILE A 28 8.85 -4.02 -8.61
C ILE A 28 7.57 -3.34 -8.12
N VAL A 29 6.51 -3.38 -8.92
CA VAL A 29 5.19 -2.96 -8.50
C VAL A 29 4.39 -4.18 -8.03
N ASN A 30 3.93 -4.12 -6.79
CA ASN A 30 3.02 -5.07 -6.18
C ASN A 30 1.58 -4.56 -6.35
N LEU A 31 0.83 -5.20 -7.24
CA LEU A 31 -0.62 -5.05 -7.37
C LEU A 31 -1.30 -6.27 -6.75
N GLN A 32 -2.14 -6.05 -5.75
CA GLN A 32 -2.89 -7.12 -5.10
C GLN A 32 -4.00 -7.66 -6.03
N GLY A 33 -4.32 -8.95 -5.86
CA GLY A 33 -5.33 -9.63 -6.68
C GLY A 33 -6.78 -9.27 -6.34
N ASP A 34 -7.00 -8.59 -5.22
CA ASP A 34 -8.28 -8.11 -4.69
C ASP A 34 -8.58 -6.65 -5.07
N CYS A 35 -7.73 -6.01 -5.90
CA CYS A 35 -7.93 -4.66 -6.44
C CYS A 35 -8.36 -4.69 -7.93
N PRO A 36 -9.54 -5.24 -8.30
CA PRO A 36 -9.91 -5.44 -9.71
C PRO A 36 -10.15 -4.14 -10.49
N LEU A 37 -10.37 -3.03 -9.77
CA LEU A 37 -10.66 -1.71 -10.34
C LEU A 37 -9.48 -0.75 -10.17
N MET A 38 -8.25 -1.26 -10.06
CA MET A 38 -7.05 -0.43 -10.03
C MET A 38 -6.82 0.25 -11.40
N PRO A 39 -6.78 1.59 -11.47
CA PRO A 39 -6.42 2.29 -12.69
C PRO A 39 -4.98 1.97 -13.11
N PRO A 40 -4.72 1.57 -14.37
CA PRO A 40 -3.36 1.34 -14.86
C PRO A 40 -2.42 2.54 -14.68
N GLU A 41 -2.95 3.75 -14.76
CA GLU A 41 -2.21 5.00 -14.57
C GLU A 41 -1.58 5.08 -13.16
N ASN A 42 -2.24 4.50 -12.15
CA ASN A 42 -1.71 4.46 -10.79
C ASN A 42 -0.55 3.46 -10.66
N ILE A 43 -0.53 2.40 -11.48
CA ILE A 43 0.58 1.43 -11.53
C ILE A 43 1.84 2.11 -12.08
N ASP A 44 1.70 2.84 -13.18
CA ASP A 44 2.80 3.62 -13.76
C ASP A 44 3.23 4.77 -12.83
N GLN A 45 2.27 5.40 -12.15
CA GLN A 45 2.53 6.47 -11.20
C GLN A 45 3.41 5.98 -10.04
N VAL A 46 3.04 4.89 -9.36
CA VAL A 46 3.78 4.43 -8.18
C VAL A 46 5.20 3.97 -8.54
N ALA A 47 5.38 3.36 -9.72
CA ALA A 47 6.71 3.01 -10.23
C ALA A 47 7.54 4.28 -10.50
N SER A 48 6.96 5.26 -11.20
CA SER A 48 7.61 6.52 -11.51
C SER A 48 7.95 7.33 -10.26
N LEU A 49 7.10 7.29 -9.24
CA LEU A 49 7.29 7.95 -7.97
C LEU A 49 8.53 7.40 -7.26
N LEU A 50 8.68 6.06 -7.20
CA LEU A 50 9.87 5.46 -6.62
C LEU A 50 11.12 5.76 -7.44
N PHE A 51 11.04 5.68 -8.77
CA PHE A 51 12.16 5.98 -9.66
C PHE A 51 12.71 7.40 -9.47
N LYS A 52 11.83 8.39 -9.26
CA LYS A 52 12.22 9.80 -9.03
C LYS A 52 12.76 10.05 -7.61
N ASN A 53 12.60 9.12 -6.68
CA ASN A 53 12.99 9.26 -5.28
C ASN A 53 13.97 8.13 -4.87
N PRO A 54 15.23 8.16 -5.35
CA PRO A 54 16.19 7.08 -5.13
C PRO A 54 16.64 6.93 -3.67
N ASP A 55 16.31 7.89 -2.80
CA ASP A 55 16.53 7.81 -1.36
C ASP A 55 15.40 7.05 -0.62
N ALA A 56 14.33 6.68 -1.32
CA ALA A 56 13.26 5.82 -0.83
C ALA A 56 13.44 4.38 -1.32
N GLY A 57 13.06 3.42 -0.47
CA GLY A 57 13.04 2.01 -0.86
C GLY A 57 11.65 1.52 -1.28
N ILE A 58 10.62 2.29 -0.91
CA ILE A 58 9.21 1.93 -1.04
C ILE A 58 8.44 3.17 -1.50
N ALA A 59 7.52 2.99 -2.43
CA ALA A 59 6.51 3.98 -2.77
C ALA A 59 5.10 3.38 -2.67
N THR A 60 4.11 4.22 -2.36
CA THR A 60 2.69 3.87 -2.39
C THR A 60 1.86 5.11 -2.74
N LEU A 61 0.54 4.98 -2.83
CA LEU A 61 -0.37 6.06 -3.19
C LEU A 61 -1.43 6.27 -2.10
N ALA A 62 -2.05 7.43 -2.12
CA ALA A 62 -3.18 7.76 -1.28
C ALA A 62 -4.26 8.52 -2.06
N THR A 63 -5.49 8.49 -1.58
CA THR A 63 -6.59 9.32 -2.10
C THR A 63 -7.22 10.10 -0.96
N LYS A 64 -7.78 11.27 -1.26
CA LYS A 64 -8.53 12.03 -0.25
C LYS A 64 -9.76 11.23 0.18
N ILE A 65 -10.03 11.20 1.48
CA ILE A 65 -11.30 10.72 2.00
C ILE A 65 -12.34 11.80 1.75
N ILE A 66 -13.36 11.46 0.98
CA ILE A 66 -14.48 12.35 0.64
C ILE A 66 -15.68 12.04 1.53
N ASP A 67 -15.92 10.75 1.79
CA ASP A 67 -17.00 10.29 2.66
C ASP A 67 -16.54 10.31 4.14
N PRO A 68 -17.18 11.11 5.02
CA PRO A 68 -16.87 11.10 6.44
C PRO A 68 -17.05 9.74 7.13
N GLU A 69 -17.83 8.82 6.57
CA GLU A 69 -17.99 7.47 7.12
C GLU A 69 -16.69 6.64 7.02
N GLU A 70 -15.92 6.82 5.94
CA GLU A 70 -14.61 6.15 5.73
C GLU A 70 -13.58 6.52 6.82
N ILE A 71 -13.73 7.68 7.46
CA ILE A 71 -12.83 8.13 8.54
C ILE A 71 -12.86 7.13 9.70
N ASN A 72 -14.06 6.67 10.06
CA ASN A 72 -14.29 5.81 11.21
C ASN A 72 -14.28 4.32 10.85
N ASP A 73 -14.30 3.99 9.56
CA ASP A 73 -14.22 2.61 9.08
C ASP A 73 -12.83 1.99 9.40
N PRO A 74 -12.75 0.92 10.22
CA PRO A 74 -11.49 0.24 10.52
C PRO A 74 -10.88 -0.53 9.33
N ASN A 75 -11.67 -0.79 8.28
CA ASN A 75 -11.19 -1.43 7.06
C ASN A 75 -10.42 -0.42 6.20
N VAL A 76 -10.82 0.84 6.22
CA VAL A 76 -10.13 1.94 5.55
C VAL A 76 -8.87 2.31 6.33
N VAL A 77 -7.70 2.09 5.73
CA VAL A 77 -6.42 2.52 6.30
C VAL A 77 -6.20 3.99 6.00
N LYS A 78 -5.97 4.78 7.05
CA LYS A 78 -5.63 6.20 6.96
C LYS A 78 -4.12 6.39 6.99
N VAL A 79 -3.62 7.36 6.25
CA VAL A 79 -2.20 7.67 6.15
C VAL A 79 -1.95 9.17 6.31
N ASP A 80 -0.88 9.51 7.01
CA ASP A 80 -0.36 10.88 7.04
C ASP A 80 1.01 10.88 6.35
N PHE A 81 1.30 11.95 5.60
CA PHE A 81 2.61 12.17 4.99
C PHE A 81 2.99 13.65 5.01
N ASP A 82 4.30 13.93 5.01
CA ASP A 82 4.80 15.31 5.07
C ASP A 82 4.71 16.04 3.71
N SER A 83 5.07 17.32 3.68
CA SER A 83 5.07 18.13 2.45
C SER A 83 6.05 17.65 1.37
N ARG A 84 6.90 16.67 1.66
CA ARG A 84 7.80 16.00 0.72
C ARG A 84 7.29 14.60 0.34
N GLY A 85 6.05 14.25 0.70
CA GLY A 85 5.46 12.95 0.42
C GLY A 85 6.00 11.83 1.29
N ARG A 86 6.74 12.08 2.37
CA ARG A 86 7.25 10.99 3.22
C ARG A 86 6.16 10.52 4.17
N ALA A 87 5.90 9.22 4.20
CA ALA A 87 4.95 8.63 5.13
C ALA A 87 5.35 8.93 6.59
N ILE A 88 4.39 9.42 7.37
CA ILE A 88 4.54 9.70 8.80
C ILE A 88 3.86 8.60 9.61
N SER A 89 2.65 8.20 9.23
CA SER A 89 1.89 7.19 9.98
C SER A 89 0.88 6.45 9.10
N PHE A 90 0.56 5.20 9.48
CA PHE A 90 -0.57 4.44 8.96
C PHE A 90 -1.43 3.96 10.13
N ARG A 91 -2.76 4.07 10.00
CA ARG A 91 -3.70 3.74 11.10
C ARG A 91 -5.07 3.31 10.60
N ARG A 92 -5.65 2.30 11.24
CA ARG A 92 -7.05 1.89 11.01
C ARG A 92 -8.06 2.72 11.80
N LYS A 93 -7.67 3.21 12.98
CA LYS A 93 -8.51 4.04 13.84
C LYS A 93 -7.88 5.40 14.04
N ILE A 94 -8.68 6.44 13.88
CA ILE A 94 -8.33 7.81 14.23
C ILE A 94 -8.90 8.03 15.62
N GLY A 95 -8.05 8.34 16.60
CA GLY A 95 -8.51 8.63 17.96
C GLY A 95 -9.45 9.84 17.98
N HIS A 96 -10.35 9.91 18.97
CA HIS A 96 -11.35 10.99 19.12
C HIS A 96 -10.77 12.42 19.20
N SER A 97 -9.45 12.56 19.36
CA SER A 97 -8.74 13.83 19.52
C SER A 97 -8.06 14.34 18.25
N VAL A 98 -8.20 13.65 17.11
CA VAL A 98 -7.66 14.16 15.85
C VAL A 98 -8.67 15.15 15.30
N ASP A 99 -8.27 16.41 15.27
CA ASP A 99 -9.04 17.48 14.67
C ASP A 99 -9.42 17.07 13.24
N HIS A 100 -10.71 17.00 12.93
CA HIS A 100 -11.25 16.56 11.64
C HIS A 100 -10.78 17.44 10.45
N GLN A 101 -9.95 18.45 10.72
CA GLN A 101 -9.32 19.36 9.77
C GLN A 101 -7.97 18.86 9.21
N THR A 102 -7.30 17.85 9.80
CA THR A 102 -6.12 17.26 9.18
C THR A 102 -6.54 16.40 7.98
N CYS A 103 -6.06 16.73 6.78
CA CYS A 103 -6.39 16.00 5.54
C CYS A 103 -6.34 14.49 5.74
N LEU A 104 -7.51 13.86 5.73
CA LEU A 104 -7.65 12.43 5.94
C LEU A 104 -7.42 11.75 4.59
N TRP A 105 -6.23 11.20 4.43
CA TRP A 105 -5.89 10.42 3.26
C TRP A 105 -6.20 8.96 3.53
N ARG A 106 -6.90 8.31 2.60
CA ARG A 106 -7.00 6.86 2.50
C ARG A 106 -5.77 6.34 1.80
N HIS A 107 -5.07 5.41 2.43
CA HIS A 107 -3.98 4.67 1.79
C HIS A 107 -4.54 3.71 0.73
N ILE A 108 -3.85 3.61 -0.40
CA ILE A 108 -4.16 2.68 -1.49
C ILE A 108 -3.14 1.55 -1.47
N GLY A 109 -3.61 0.30 -1.41
CA GLY A 109 -2.79 -0.92 -1.24
C GLY A 109 -1.86 -1.30 -2.40
N ILE A 110 -1.48 -0.37 -3.26
CA ILE A 110 -0.48 -0.55 -4.31
C ILE A 110 0.88 -0.08 -3.83
N TYR A 111 1.92 -0.86 -4.08
CA TYR A 111 3.27 -0.55 -3.65
C TYR A 111 4.27 -0.72 -4.77
N ALA A 112 5.27 0.15 -4.82
CA ALA A 112 6.51 -0.11 -5.55
C ALA A 112 7.64 -0.33 -4.55
N TYR A 113 8.53 -1.27 -4.83
CA TYR A 113 9.72 -1.57 -4.05
C TYR A 113 10.95 -1.56 -4.95
N THR A 114 12.08 -1.11 -4.43
CA THR A 114 13.36 -1.56 -4.99
C THR A 114 13.59 -3.01 -4.58
N THR A 115 14.19 -3.83 -5.43
CA THR A 115 14.57 -5.22 -5.08
C THR A 115 15.37 -5.29 -3.79
N THR A 116 16.29 -4.34 -3.56
CA THR A 116 17.06 -4.23 -2.31
C THR A 116 16.16 -4.01 -1.09
N ALA A 117 15.21 -3.07 -1.18
CA ALA A 117 14.28 -2.81 -0.09
C ALA A 117 13.33 -3.99 0.15
N LEU A 118 12.80 -4.58 -0.93
CA LEU A 118 11.94 -5.76 -0.88
C LEU A 118 12.62 -6.92 -0.16
N LYS A 119 13.86 -7.24 -0.53
CA LYS A 119 14.64 -8.30 0.10
C LYS A 119 14.87 -8.05 1.59
N LYS A 120 15.25 -6.82 1.95
CA LYS A 120 15.43 -6.46 3.36
C LYS A 120 14.11 -6.53 4.13
N PHE A 121 12.99 -6.18 3.50
CA PHE A 121 11.67 -6.17 4.12
C PHE A 121 11.14 -7.60 4.36
N SER A 122 11.26 -8.49 3.37
CA SER A 122 10.79 -9.88 3.48
C SER A 122 11.62 -10.72 4.45
N GLN A 123 12.92 -10.47 4.53
CA GLN A 123 13.81 -11.18 5.45
C GLN A 123 13.62 -10.77 6.92
N HIS A 124 13.00 -9.62 7.18
CA HIS A 124 12.76 -9.19 8.54
C HIS A 124 11.49 -9.83 9.10
N PRO A 125 11.54 -10.41 10.32
CA PRO A 125 10.34 -10.90 10.99
C PRO A 125 9.25 -9.84 11.10
N ARG A 126 7.99 -10.28 11.12
CA ARG A 126 6.85 -9.40 11.39
C ARG A 126 7.06 -8.67 12.71
N THR A 127 6.82 -7.37 12.74
CA THR A 127 7.02 -6.56 13.93
C THR A 127 5.78 -6.53 14.80
N GLU A 128 5.93 -6.16 16.07
CA GLU A 128 4.81 -6.10 17.03
C GLU A 128 3.70 -5.17 16.52
N PHE A 129 4.07 -3.97 16.05
CA PHE A 129 3.13 -2.99 15.49
C PHE A 129 2.42 -3.49 14.23
N GLU A 130 3.14 -4.19 13.34
CA GLU A 130 2.53 -4.83 12.17
C GLU A 130 1.46 -5.85 12.58
N ILE A 131 1.76 -6.70 13.57
CA ILE A 131 0.85 -7.77 14.02
C ILE A 131 -0.38 -7.16 14.69
N GLU A 132 -0.19 -6.20 15.60
CA GLU A 132 -1.26 -5.55 16.34
C GLU A 132 -2.23 -4.79 15.41
N ALA A 133 -1.69 -3.99 14.48
CA ALA A 133 -2.50 -3.18 13.58
C ALA A 133 -2.98 -3.92 12.32
N ARG A 134 -2.41 -5.11 12.03
CA ARG A 134 -2.59 -5.83 10.77
C ARG A 134 -2.27 -4.94 9.56
N LEU A 135 -1.08 -4.35 9.57
CA LEU A 135 -0.55 -3.43 8.56
C LEU A 135 0.93 -3.74 8.28
N GLU A 136 1.20 -4.44 7.18
CA GLU A 136 2.55 -4.88 6.79
C GLU A 136 3.54 -3.72 6.69
N GLN A 137 3.10 -2.58 6.13
CA GLN A 137 3.95 -1.42 5.91
C GLN A 137 4.53 -0.80 7.18
N LEU A 138 3.98 -1.09 8.36
CA LEU A 138 4.57 -0.64 9.62
C LEU A 138 5.96 -1.25 9.87
N ARG A 139 6.23 -2.45 9.34
CA ARG A 139 7.56 -3.08 9.38
C ARG A 139 8.63 -2.20 8.73
N ALA A 140 8.28 -1.45 7.69
CA ALA A 140 9.21 -0.54 7.03
C ALA A 140 9.69 0.58 7.96
N PHE A 141 8.84 1.06 8.87
CA PHE A 141 9.24 2.07 9.86
C PHE A 141 10.24 1.51 10.87
N ASP A 142 10.03 0.30 11.37
CA ASP A 142 10.97 -0.38 12.28
C ASP A 142 12.32 -0.63 11.60
N LEU A 143 12.31 -0.90 10.29
CA LEU A 143 13.49 -1.06 9.45
C LEU A 143 14.16 0.26 9.05
N LYS A 144 13.61 1.41 9.48
CA LYS A 144 14.01 2.77 9.09
C LYS A 144 14.02 2.98 7.58
N MET A 145 13.13 2.29 6.87
CA MET A 145 12.93 2.47 5.44
C MET A 145 12.07 3.70 5.19
N LYS A 146 12.44 4.47 4.17
CA LYS A 146 11.64 5.60 3.71
C LYS A 146 10.57 5.10 2.74
N ILE A 147 9.32 5.43 3.06
CA ILE A 147 8.16 5.26 2.18
C ILE A 147 7.80 6.64 1.61
N ILE A 148 7.74 6.74 0.28
CA ILE A 148 7.26 7.94 -0.42
C ILE A 148 5.81 7.73 -0.87
N ILE A 149 5.00 8.77 -0.80
CA ILE A 149 3.57 8.76 -1.05
C ILE A 149 3.22 9.96 -1.94
N GLU A 150 2.33 9.73 -2.89
CA GLU A 150 1.69 10.77 -3.69
C GLU A 150 0.17 10.54 -3.73
N GLU A 151 -0.58 11.60 -4.00
CA GLU A 151 -2.01 11.48 -4.31
C GLU A 151 -2.17 10.70 -5.63
N ALA A 152 -3.04 9.69 -5.65
CA ALA A 152 -3.34 8.94 -6.85
C ALA A 152 -3.93 9.85 -7.93
N VAL A 153 -3.44 9.71 -9.16
CA VAL A 153 -3.96 10.49 -10.31
C VAL A 153 -5.42 10.17 -10.60
N ILE A 154 -5.84 8.92 -10.37
CA ILE A 154 -7.22 8.46 -10.50
C ILE A 154 -7.61 7.75 -9.20
N PRO A 155 -8.69 8.16 -8.50
CA PRO A 155 -9.18 7.42 -7.34
C PRO A 155 -9.53 5.98 -7.73
N PRO A 156 -8.94 4.96 -7.07
CA PRO A 156 -9.26 3.58 -7.38
C PRO A 156 -10.67 3.22 -6.90
N GLY A 157 -11.26 2.19 -7.52
CA GLY A 157 -12.46 1.54 -6.99
C GLY A 157 -12.21 0.84 -5.65
N PRO A 158 -13.26 0.28 -5.03
CA PRO A 158 -13.13 -0.46 -3.78
C PRO A 158 -12.31 -1.75 -3.97
N ASP A 159 -11.53 -2.09 -2.95
CA ASP A 159 -10.89 -3.40 -2.80
C ASP A 159 -11.95 -4.45 -2.43
N VAL A 160 -11.69 -5.74 -2.71
CA VAL A 160 -12.64 -6.83 -2.47
C VAL A 160 -12.19 -7.70 -1.30
N ASP A 161 -12.58 -7.31 -0.09
CA ASP A 161 -12.31 -8.07 1.15
C ASP A 161 -13.52 -8.88 1.64
N THR A 162 -14.73 -8.45 1.28
CA THR A 162 -16.00 -9.05 1.71
C THR A 162 -16.94 -9.34 0.54
N GLU A 163 -17.96 -10.18 0.78
CA GLU A 163 -19.02 -10.42 -0.21
C GLU A 163 -19.76 -9.12 -0.58
N GLN A 164 -19.86 -8.18 0.37
CA GLN A 164 -20.47 -6.88 0.12
C GLN A 164 -19.65 -6.07 -0.89
N ASP A 165 -18.33 -6.03 -0.73
CA ASP A 165 -17.42 -5.35 -1.65
C ASP A 165 -17.48 -5.96 -3.04
N LEU A 166 -17.52 -7.30 -3.12
CA LEU A 166 -17.68 -8.01 -4.38
C LEU A 166 -18.96 -7.61 -5.10
N ASN A 167 -20.07 -7.43 -4.38
CA ASN A 167 -21.33 -6.98 -4.96
C ASN A 167 -21.26 -5.53 -5.45
N VAL A 168 -20.56 -4.66 -4.73
CA VAL A 168 -20.29 -3.28 -5.19
C VAL A 168 -19.49 -3.31 -6.50
N VAL A 169 -18.39 -4.05 -6.55
CA VAL A 169 -17.57 -4.18 -7.77
C VAL A 169 -18.38 -4.77 -8.93
N ARG A 170 -19.19 -5.82 -8.69
CA ARG A 170 -20.09 -6.38 -9.71
C ARG A 170 -21.09 -5.35 -10.22
N SER A 171 -21.59 -4.45 -9.39
CA SER A 171 -22.51 -3.40 -9.82
C SER A 171 -21.84 -2.37 -10.73
N ILE A 172 -20.57 -2.04 -10.46
CA ILE A 172 -19.75 -1.14 -11.26
C ILE A 172 -19.42 -1.78 -12.61
N LEU A 173 -19.02 -3.06 -12.63
CA LEU A 173 -18.66 -3.78 -13.85
C LEU A 173 -19.87 -4.28 -14.67
N GLY A 174 -21.01 -4.48 -14.01
CA GLY A 174 -22.24 -5.03 -14.60
C GLY A 174 -23.14 -4.01 -15.28
N THR A 175 -22.74 -2.73 -15.32
CA THR A 175 -23.41 -1.72 -16.14
C THR A 175 -22.86 -1.79 -17.58
N ASN A 176 -23.52 -2.60 -18.41
CA ASN A 176 -23.46 -2.52 -19.87
C ASN A 176 -24.40 -1.43 -20.40
#